data_AF-A0A4Q2IVA0-F1
#
_entry.id   AF-A0A4Q2IVA0-F1
#
_cell.length_a   1.000
_cell.length_b   1.000
_cell.length_c   1.000
_cell.angle_alpha   90.00
_cell.angle_beta   90.00
_cell.angle_gamma   90.00
#
_symmetry.space_group_name_H-M   'P 1'
#
loop_
_entity.id
_entity.type
_entity.pdbx_description
1 polymer ?
#
loop_
_entity_poly.entity_id
_entity_poly.type
_entity_poly.pdbx_seq_one_letter_code
_entity_poly.pdbx_strand_id
1 'polypeptide(L)'
;MMQQTKTISALCAIAAALFSPMLAHADEAAAAAAPAHKVVELPLVSGWFEGREVQYVTTDVSDPDAAVEMGANYVPRLANAIVPAAPGKPGAVERIYRVANFMQGSILPSIPDPVGAANRNRNYSPIWQVYVVTWAAGATPHELRAEEEVLDAEDKGQVTIAKSNIVVNCPVVFFAGAGLLPGAVIRNAPGAAQ
;
A
#
# COMPACT_ATOMS: atom_id res chain seq x y z
N MET A 1 -88.00 50.15 -26.92
CA MET A 1 -89.30 49.55 -26.54
C MET A 1 -89.02 48.38 -25.61
N MET A 2 -89.72 48.38 -24.46
CA MET A 2 -89.91 47.27 -23.50
C MET A 2 -88.74 46.72 -22.67
N GLN A 3 -88.78 47.14 -21.39
CA GLN A 3 -88.48 46.38 -20.17
C GLN A 3 -88.74 44.86 -20.27
N GLN A 4 -87.92 44.06 -19.57
CA GLN A 4 -88.44 43.15 -18.55
C GLN A 4 -87.43 42.88 -17.42
N THR A 5 -87.87 43.28 -16.23
CA THR A 5 -87.46 42.87 -14.89
C THR A 5 -87.72 41.38 -14.69
N LYS A 6 -86.85 40.64 -13.97
CA LYS A 6 -87.25 39.77 -12.84
C LYS A 6 -86.11 38.98 -12.16
N THR A 7 -86.08 39.21 -10.84
CA THR A 7 -85.85 38.30 -9.70
C THR A 7 -84.46 37.85 -9.24
N ILE A 8 -84.35 38.00 -7.91
CA ILE A 8 -83.26 37.81 -6.96
C ILE A 8 -83.38 36.42 -6.31
N SER A 9 -82.28 36.02 -5.65
CA SER A 9 -82.14 34.98 -4.59
C SER A 9 -81.67 33.62 -5.07
N ALA A 10 -80.76 32.90 -4.39
CA ALA A 10 -79.83 33.18 -3.29
C ALA A 10 -79.00 31.90 -3.07
N LEU A 11 -77.76 32.09 -2.58
CA LEU A 11 -76.96 31.20 -1.73
C LEU A 11 -76.62 29.76 -2.16
N CYS A 12 -75.31 29.53 -2.29
CA CYS A 12 -74.46 28.56 -1.55
C CYS A 12 -73.33 28.10 -2.49
N ALA A 13 -72.13 28.66 -2.36
CA ALA A 13 -71.07 28.21 -1.44
C ALA A 13 -70.18 27.12 -2.08
N ILE A 14 -68.87 27.39 -2.02
CA ILE A 14 -67.74 26.45 -1.94
C ILE A 14 -66.95 26.18 -3.25
N ALA A 15 -65.83 26.91 -3.32
CA ALA A 15 -64.45 26.47 -3.62
C ALA A 15 -64.09 25.85 -4.98
N ALA A 16 -63.43 26.70 -5.78
CA ALA A 16 -62.17 26.48 -6.50
C ALA A 16 -61.60 25.03 -6.58
N ALA A 17 -61.77 24.45 -7.75
CA ALA A 17 -60.73 24.09 -8.72
C ALA A 17 -59.45 23.33 -8.27
N LEU A 18 -59.13 22.33 -9.11
CA LEU A 18 -57.80 21.76 -9.43
C LEU A 18 -57.24 20.70 -8.48
N PHE A 19 -57.24 19.44 -8.93
CA PHE A 19 -56.01 18.72 -9.33
C PHE A 19 -56.39 17.29 -9.75
N SER A 20 -56.19 16.94 -11.03
CA SER A 20 -56.09 15.52 -11.41
C SER A 20 -54.65 15.07 -11.12
N PRO A 21 -54.42 13.99 -10.36
CA PRO A 21 -53.07 13.46 -10.18
C PRO A 21 -52.76 12.63 -11.42
N MET A 22 -52.01 13.20 -12.36
CA MET A 22 -51.30 12.38 -13.32
C MET A 22 -50.19 11.69 -12.53
N LEU A 23 -50.33 10.38 -12.29
CA LEU A 23 -49.29 9.56 -11.67
C LEU A 23 -47.99 9.74 -12.47
N ALA A 24 -47.08 10.56 -11.92
CA ALA A 24 -45.67 10.42 -12.22
C ALA A 24 -45.30 9.03 -11.73
N HIS A 25 -45.18 8.08 -12.67
CA HIS A 25 -44.34 6.93 -12.43
C HIS A 25 -42.94 7.50 -12.26
N ALA A 26 -42.54 7.72 -11.01
CA ALA A 26 -41.15 7.81 -10.68
C ALA A 26 -40.57 6.47 -11.14
N ASP A 27 -39.91 6.50 -12.29
CA ASP A 27 -38.95 5.47 -12.66
C ASP A 27 -37.84 5.60 -11.61
N GLU A 28 -38.07 4.97 -10.46
CA GLU A 28 -37.05 4.77 -9.45
C GLU A 28 -36.12 3.72 -10.06
N ALA A 29 -35.31 4.20 -11.00
CA ALA A 29 -34.07 3.57 -11.36
C ALA A 29 -33.26 3.54 -10.07
N ALA A 30 -33.47 2.49 -9.29
CA ALA A 30 -32.61 2.08 -8.21
C ALA A 30 -31.22 2.04 -8.83
N ALA A 31 -30.43 3.09 -8.59
CA ALA A 31 -29.03 3.09 -8.90
C ALA A 31 -28.48 1.87 -8.17
N ALA A 32 -28.21 0.79 -8.91
CA ALA A 32 -27.67 -0.42 -8.36
C ALA A 32 -26.44 -0.01 -7.55
N ALA A 33 -26.54 -0.10 -6.22
CA ALA A 33 -25.42 0.21 -5.35
C ALA A 33 -24.25 -0.63 -5.84
N ALA A 34 -23.18 0.03 -6.28
CA ALA A 34 -21.98 -0.66 -6.71
C ALA A 34 -21.61 -1.69 -5.63
N PRO A 35 -21.23 -2.92 -6.01
CA PRO A 35 -20.94 -3.96 -5.03
C PRO A 35 -19.93 -3.42 -4.02
N ALA A 36 -20.26 -3.52 -2.73
CA ALA A 36 -19.37 -3.06 -1.67
C ALA A 36 -18.01 -3.77 -1.81
N HIS A 37 -16.97 -3.00 -2.11
CA HIS A 37 -15.63 -3.52 -2.24
C HIS A 37 -15.14 -4.00 -0.85
N LYS A 38 -14.71 -5.25 -0.76
CA LYS A 38 -14.06 -5.77 0.45
C LYS A 38 -12.60 -5.31 0.48
N VAL A 39 -12.13 -4.89 1.65
CA VAL A 39 -10.74 -4.47 1.90
C VAL A 39 -10.07 -5.43 2.88
N VAL A 40 -8.74 -5.53 2.80
CA VAL A 40 -7.90 -6.24 3.77
C VAL A 40 -7.00 -5.24 4.48
N GLU A 41 -6.73 -5.47 5.75
CA GLU A 41 -5.70 -4.75 6.52
C GLU A 41 -4.47 -5.65 6.64
N LEU A 42 -3.30 -5.15 6.25
CA LEU A 42 -2.03 -5.87 6.31
C LEU A 42 -1.08 -5.12 7.26
N PRO A 43 -0.23 -5.83 8.03
CA PRO A 43 0.75 -5.17 8.89
C PRO A 43 1.77 -4.40 8.05
N LEU A 44 2.04 -3.16 8.45
CA LEU A 44 3.14 -2.38 7.88
C LEU A 44 4.45 -2.77 8.56
N VAL A 45 5.48 -2.89 7.75
CA VAL A 45 6.86 -3.07 8.19
C VAL A 45 7.63 -1.79 7.83
N SER A 46 8.42 -1.31 8.77
CA SER A 46 9.31 -0.17 8.58
C SER A 46 10.72 -0.62 8.22
N GLY A 47 11.34 0.08 7.29
CA GLY A 47 12.74 -0.06 6.92
C GLY A 47 13.40 1.29 6.66
N TRP A 48 14.60 1.25 6.12
CA TRP A 48 15.41 2.42 5.83
C TRP A 48 15.74 2.53 4.35
N PHE A 49 15.64 3.73 3.80
CA PHE A 49 16.13 4.10 2.48
C PHE A 49 16.72 5.51 2.57
N GLU A 50 18.00 5.66 2.23
CA GLU A 50 18.70 6.96 2.22
C GLU A 50 18.49 7.79 3.49
N GLY A 51 18.67 7.16 4.67
CA GLY A 51 18.54 7.83 5.96
C GLY A 51 17.10 8.06 6.43
N ARG A 52 16.09 7.66 5.64
CA ARG A 52 14.68 7.93 5.88
C ARG A 52 13.86 6.65 6.02
N GLU A 53 12.84 6.70 6.85
CA GLU A 53 11.93 5.57 7.04
C GLU A 53 11.09 5.34 5.77
N VAL A 54 10.97 4.07 5.38
CA VAL A 54 10.11 3.58 4.31
C VAL A 54 9.19 2.50 4.86
N GLN A 55 7.96 2.43 4.37
CA GLN A 55 6.96 1.45 4.79
C GLN A 55 6.56 0.53 3.64
N TYR A 56 6.55 -0.76 3.93
CA TYR A 56 6.18 -1.83 3.01
C TYR A 56 5.29 -2.87 3.71
N VAL A 57 4.69 -3.75 2.92
CA VAL A 57 4.01 -4.95 3.42
C VAL A 57 4.80 -6.17 2.99
N THR A 58 4.72 -7.28 3.72
CA THR A 58 5.30 -8.57 3.32
C THR A 58 4.19 -9.54 3.01
N THR A 59 4.16 -10.13 1.81
CA THR A 59 3.10 -11.07 1.41
C THR A 59 3.60 -12.49 1.21
N ASP A 60 4.80 -12.67 0.67
CA ASP A 60 5.33 -13.96 0.24
C ASP A 60 6.82 -14.09 0.57
N VAL A 61 7.26 -15.27 1.00
CA VAL A 61 8.65 -15.56 1.40
C VAL A 61 9.05 -16.96 0.93
N SER A 62 10.25 -17.11 0.37
CA SER A 62 10.71 -18.38 -0.21
C SER A 62 11.23 -19.40 0.80
N ASP A 63 11.47 -18.98 2.04
CA ASP A 63 12.02 -19.79 3.12
C ASP A 63 10.95 -20.05 4.19
N PRO A 64 10.80 -21.30 4.69
CA PRO A 64 9.71 -21.65 5.59
C PRO A 64 9.81 -20.97 6.96
N ASP A 65 11.02 -20.85 7.52
CA ASP A 65 11.21 -20.27 8.85
C ASP A 65 11.00 -18.75 8.80
N ALA A 66 11.56 -18.09 7.77
CA ALA A 66 11.31 -16.67 7.54
C ALA A 66 9.84 -16.36 7.23
N ALA A 67 9.11 -17.26 6.54
CA ALA A 67 7.68 -17.11 6.29
C ALA A 67 6.88 -17.09 7.61
N VAL A 68 7.23 -17.95 8.56
CA VAL A 68 6.62 -17.97 9.91
C VAL A 68 6.96 -16.70 10.67
N GLU A 69 8.23 -16.30 10.69
CA GLU A 69 8.69 -15.08 11.39
C GLU A 69 7.95 -13.83 10.89
N MET A 70 7.75 -13.72 9.58
CA MET A 70 7.14 -12.56 8.94
C MET A 70 5.60 -12.63 8.83
N GLY A 71 4.98 -13.75 9.20
CA GLY A 71 3.54 -13.96 9.03
C GLY A 71 3.09 -13.92 7.56
N ALA A 72 3.94 -14.42 6.65
CA ALA A 72 3.77 -14.35 5.20
C ALA A 72 3.46 -15.73 4.59
N ASN A 73 3.03 -15.74 3.33
CA ASN A 73 2.87 -17.01 2.60
C ASN A 73 4.24 -17.66 2.35
N TYR A 74 4.36 -18.96 2.61
CA TYR A 74 5.51 -19.73 2.17
C TYR A 74 5.41 -20.05 0.67
N VAL A 75 6.36 -19.55 -0.12
CA VAL A 75 6.39 -19.67 -1.58
C VAL A 75 7.78 -20.15 -2.05
N PRO A 76 8.12 -21.44 -1.94
CA PRO A 76 9.47 -21.95 -2.25
C PRO A 76 9.92 -21.66 -3.69
N ARG A 77 8.96 -21.61 -4.63
CA ARG A 77 9.24 -21.28 -6.04
C ARG A 77 9.75 -19.85 -6.24
N LEU A 78 9.57 -18.96 -5.26
CA LEU A 78 10.04 -17.58 -5.35
C LEU A 78 11.58 -17.51 -5.37
N ALA A 79 12.28 -18.49 -4.78
CA ALA A 79 13.74 -18.59 -4.87
C ALA A 79 14.25 -18.73 -6.32
N ASN A 80 13.44 -19.29 -7.22
CA ASN A 80 13.78 -19.43 -8.64
C ASN A 80 13.84 -18.08 -9.37
N ALA A 81 13.37 -16.98 -8.76
CA ALA A 81 13.52 -15.64 -9.31
C ALA A 81 14.98 -15.17 -9.28
N ILE A 82 15.85 -15.79 -8.47
CA ILE A 82 17.29 -15.53 -8.47
C ILE A 82 17.87 -16.09 -9.76
N VAL A 83 17.96 -15.22 -10.76
CA VAL A 83 18.62 -15.50 -12.03
C VAL A 83 19.93 -14.73 -12.11
N PRO A 84 20.98 -15.27 -12.76
CA PRO A 84 22.18 -14.50 -13.03
C PRO A 84 21.84 -13.22 -13.79
N ALA A 85 22.28 -12.07 -13.27
CA ALA A 85 22.11 -10.80 -13.96
C ALA A 85 22.86 -10.85 -15.30
N ALA A 86 22.19 -10.43 -16.38
CA ALA A 86 22.86 -10.22 -17.65
C ALA A 86 23.37 -8.76 -17.71
N PRO A 87 24.50 -8.47 -18.38
CA PRO A 87 25.00 -7.12 -18.52
C PRO A 87 23.91 -6.17 -19.05
N GLY A 88 23.63 -5.10 -18.30
CA GLY A 88 22.62 -4.10 -18.64
C GLY A 88 21.16 -4.56 -18.54
N LYS A 89 20.89 -5.74 -17.98
CA LYS A 89 19.54 -6.29 -17.78
C LYS A 89 19.40 -6.87 -16.37
N PRO A 90 19.08 -6.04 -15.37
CA PRO A 90 18.76 -6.53 -14.04
C PRO A 90 17.56 -7.47 -14.12
N GLY A 91 17.61 -8.53 -13.30
CA GLY A 91 16.49 -9.47 -13.17
C GLY A 91 15.32 -8.85 -12.40
N ALA A 92 14.31 -9.67 -12.12
CA ALA A 92 13.20 -9.25 -11.27
C ALA A 92 13.58 -9.14 -9.78
N VAL A 93 14.77 -9.59 -9.38
CA VAL A 93 15.20 -9.61 -7.98
C VAL A 93 16.21 -8.49 -7.76
N GLU A 94 15.98 -7.68 -6.74
CA GLU A 94 16.99 -6.77 -6.17
C GLU A 94 17.41 -7.26 -4.78
N ARG A 95 18.51 -6.76 -4.21
CA ARG A 95 18.92 -7.09 -2.84
C ARG A 95 18.15 -6.25 -1.82
N ILE A 96 17.99 -6.81 -0.62
CA ILE A 96 17.62 -6.05 0.59
C ILE A 96 18.55 -6.50 1.72
N TYR A 97 18.95 -5.58 2.58
CA TYR A 97 19.85 -5.90 3.68
C TYR A 97 19.07 -6.07 4.98
N ARG A 98 19.29 -7.20 5.67
CA ARG A 98 18.73 -7.48 7.00
C ARG A 98 19.88 -7.69 7.99
N VAL A 99 19.90 -6.90 9.06
CA VAL A 99 20.89 -7.05 10.12
C VAL A 99 20.45 -8.16 11.08
N ALA A 100 21.30 -9.18 11.30
CA ALA A 100 20.92 -10.38 12.06
C ALA A 100 21.19 -10.26 13.57
N ASN A 101 22.23 -9.55 13.97
CA ASN A 101 22.69 -9.46 15.37
C ASN A 101 22.54 -8.06 15.99
N PHE A 102 21.69 -7.22 15.39
CA PHE A 102 21.31 -5.91 15.90
C PHE A 102 19.89 -5.59 15.44
N MET A 103 19.04 -5.14 16.36
CA MET A 103 17.62 -4.89 16.08
C MET A 103 17.44 -3.58 15.32
N GLN A 104 17.01 -3.66 14.06
CA GLN A 104 16.63 -2.51 13.23
C GLN A 104 15.74 -2.96 12.07
N GLY A 105 15.15 -1.98 11.37
CA GLY A 105 14.48 -2.23 10.09
C GLY A 105 15.46 -2.66 8.99
N SER A 106 14.93 -3.31 7.95
CA SER A 106 15.73 -3.68 6.77
C SER A 106 16.15 -2.44 5.99
N ILE A 107 17.31 -2.49 5.33
CA ILE A 107 17.81 -1.41 4.49
C ILE A 107 17.53 -1.73 3.03
N LEU A 108 16.79 -0.85 2.37
CA LEU A 108 16.43 -0.96 0.97
C LEU A 108 17.41 -0.13 0.12
N PRO A 109 17.91 -0.66 -1.00
CA PRO A 109 18.74 0.10 -1.94
C PRO A 109 17.91 0.93 -2.93
N SER A 110 16.59 0.72 -2.99
CA SER A 110 15.71 1.42 -3.92
C SER A 110 14.26 1.49 -3.44
N ILE A 111 13.53 2.51 -3.89
CA ILE A 111 12.10 2.71 -3.65
C ILE A 111 11.41 3.10 -4.97
N PRO A 112 10.09 2.89 -5.13
CA PRO A 112 9.38 3.38 -6.31
C PRO A 112 9.25 4.90 -6.22
N ASP A 113 9.52 5.59 -7.32
CA ASP A 113 9.47 7.06 -7.38
C ASP A 113 8.72 7.54 -8.65
N PRO A 114 7.50 8.10 -8.50
CA PRO A 114 6.68 8.10 -7.28
C PRO A 114 6.16 6.68 -6.95
N VAL A 115 5.58 6.50 -5.75
CA VAL A 115 4.85 5.27 -5.42
C VAL A 115 3.62 5.14 -6.34
N GLY A 116 3.43 3.96 -6.92
CA GLY A 116 2.28 3.64 -7.78
C GLY A 116 2.61 3.55 -9.27
N ALA A 117 1.58 3.59 -10.12
CA ALA A 117 1.67 3.27 -11.55
C ALA A 117 2.60 4.21 -12.34
N ALA A 118 2.87 5.41 -11.82
CA ALA A 118 3.75 6.38 -12.47
C ALA A 118 5.24 6.18 -12.14
N ASN A 119 5.61 5.15 -11.36
CA ASN A 119 6.99 4.87 -10.95
C ASN A 119 7.96 4.86 -12.15
N ARG A 120 9.03 5.66 -12.03
CA ARG A 120 10.10 5.79 -13.03
C ARG A 120 11.40 5.13 -12.60
N ASN A 121 11.55 4.78 -11.32
CA ASN A 121 12.74 4.10 -10.82
C ASN A 121 12.79 2.66 -11.37
N ARG A 122 13.76 2.41 -12.26
CA ARG A 122 13.97 1.09 -12.90
C ARG A 122 14.82 0.14 -12.06
N ASN A 123 15.46 0.65 -11.00
CA ASN A 123 16.21 -0.18 -10.06
C ASN A 123 15.29 -0.80 -8.99
N TYR A 124 14.09 -0.23 -8.81
CA TYR A 124 13.14 -0.75 -7.84
C TYR A 124 12.54 -2.09 -8.27
N SER A 125 12.62 -3.07 -7.38
CA SER A 125 11.84 -4.30 -7.43
C SER A 125 11.22 -4.58 -6.06
N PRO A 126 9.94 -4.98 -5.96
CA PRO A 126 9.36 -5.47 -4.72
C PRO A 126 9.79 -6.91 -4.38
N ILE A 127 10.51 -7.59 -5.29
CA ILE A 127 11.03 -8.93 -5.07
C ILE A 127 12.49 -8.80 -4.64
N TRP A 128 12.75 -9.13 -3.38
CA TRP A 128 14.03 -8.89 -2.74
C TRP A 128 14.74 -10.19 -2.37
N GLN A 129 15.99 -10.34 -2.75
CA GLN A 129 16.89 -11.34 -2.16
C GLN A 129 17.50 -10.78 -0.88
N VAL A 130 17.40 -11.53 0.21
CA VAL A 130 17.91 -11.10 1.51
C VAL A 130 19.43 -11.28 1.57
N TYR A 131 20.13 -10.19 1.86
CA TYR A 131 21.55 -10.15 2.19
C TYR A 131 21.67 -9.93 3.69
N VAL A 132 22.26 -10.91 4.37
CA VAL A 132 22.34 -10.93 5.82
C VAL A 132 23.59 -10.18 6.27
N VAL A 133 23.38 -9.07 6.97
CA VAL A 133 24.44 -8.23 7.52
C VAL A 133 24.67 -8.64 8.98
N THR A 134 25.92 -8.88 9.35
CA THR A 134 26.30 -9.26 10.71
C THR A 134 27.44 -8.38 11.21
N TRP A 135 27.23 -7.65 12.31
CA TRP A 135 28.31 -6.91 12.97
C TRP A 135 29.41 -7.86 13.46
N ALA A 136 30.65 -7.53 13.16
CA ALA A 136 31.82 -8.29 13.56
C ALA A 136 32.06 -8.21 15.08
N ALA A 137 32.69 -9.25 15.63
CA ALA A 137 33.12 -9.22 17.02
C ALA A 137 34.09 -8.04 17.27
N GLY A 138 33.81 -7.23 18.29
CA GLY A 138 34.61 -6.04 18.62
C GLY A 138 34.22 -4.76 17.88
N ALA A 139 33.34 -4.83 16.88
CA ALA A 139 32.69 -3.64 16.34
C ALA A 139 31.66 -3.09 17.33
N THR A 140 31.32 -1.80 17.22
CA THR A 140 30.22 -1.17 17.97
C THR A 140 29.01 -1.05 17.04
N PRO A 141 27.98 -1.90 17.19
CA PRO A 141 26.78 -1.81 16.36
C PRO A 141 26.09 -0.46 16.50
N HIS A 142 25.64 0.06 15.37
CA HIS A 142 24.74 1.19 15.29
C HIS A 142 23.74 0.93 14.16
N GLU A 143 22.72 1.77 14.07
CA GLU A 143 21.73 1.63 13.02
C GLU A 143 22.32 2.02 11.67
N LEU A 144 22.17 1.14 10.68
CA LEU A 144 22.50 1.40 9.28
C LEU A 144 21.22 1.80 8.55
N ARG A 145 21.21 2.97 7.89
CA ARG A 145 20.02 3.59 7.31
C ARG A 145 20.08 3.81 5.80
N ALA A 146 21.18 3.45 5.14
CA ALA A 146 21.34 3.51 3.69
C ALA A 146 22.22 2.36 3.20
N GLU A 147 22.08 1.96 1.93
CA GLU A 147 22.93 0.92 1.33
C GLU A 147 24.40 1.33 1.43
N GLU A 148 24.72 2.59 1.16
CA GLU A 148 26.08 3.11 1.26
C GLU A 148 26.68 2.89 2.65
N GLU A 149 25.91 3.10 3.73
CA GLU A 149 26.38 2.86 5.10
C GLU A 149 26.69 1.38 5.37
N VAL A 150 25.91 0.47 4.76
CA VAL A 150 26.15 -0.98 4.86
C VAL A 150 27.46 -1.35 4.15
N LEU A 151 27.67 -0.84 2.93
CA LEU A 151 28.87 -1.10 2.15
C LEU A 151 30.11 -0.48 2.80
N ASP A 152 30.00 0.74 3.30
CA ASP A 152 31.05 1.42 4.06
C ASP A 152 31.47 0.63 5.30
N ALA A 153 30.49 0.05 6.02
CA ALA A 153 30.76 -0.77 7.19
C ALA A 153 31.43 -2.10 6.82
N GLU A 154 31.09 -2.68 5.67
CA GLU A 154 31.74 -3.88 5.14
C GLU A 154 33.20 -3.59 4.74
N ASP A 155 33.44 -2.50 4.01
CA ASP A 155 34.78 -2.07 3.58
C ASP A 155 35.70 -1.78 4.77
N LYS A 156 35.13 -1.29 5.89
CA LYS A 156 35.86 -1.06 7.16
C LYS A 156 36.02 -2.35 7.99
N GLY A 157 35.51 -3.49 7.52
CA GLY A 157 35.54 -4.77 8.23
C GLY A 157 34.69 -4.80 9.50
N GLN A 158 33.73 -3.88 9.63
CA GLN A 158 32.87 -3.77 10.81
C GLN A 158 31.65 -4.70 10.71
N VAL A 159 31.22 -5.03 9.50
CA VAL A 159 30.20 -6.04 9.23
C VAL A 159 30.68 -7.06 8.20
N THR A 160 30.03 -8.21 8.18
CA THR A 160 30.09 -9.15 7.05
C THR A 160 28.73 -9.22 6.38
N ILE A 161 28.71 -9.40 5.05
CA ILE A 161 27.48 -9.54 4.27
C ILE A 161 27.43 -10.95 3.65
N ALA A 162 26.41 -11.73 4.03
CA ALA A 162 26.16 -13.06 3.49
C ALA A 162 24.94 -13.03 2.55
N LYS A 163 25.16 -13.34 1.28
CA LYS A 163 24.07 -13.53 0.31
C LYS A 163 23.30 -14.81 0.64
N SER A 164 21.98 -14.71 0.81
CA SER A 164 21.11 -15.88 1.08
C SER A 164 20.34 -16.32 -0.17
N ASN A 165 19.69 -17.49 -0.13
CA ASN A 165 18.70 -17.91 -1.12
C ASN A 165 17.26 -17.54 -0.73
N ILE A 166 17.10 -16.67 0.27
CA ILE A 166 15.80 -16.21 0.74
C ILE A 166 15.35 -15.05 -0.14
N VAL A 167 14.18 -15.19 -0.75
CA VAL A 167 13.52 -14.15 -1.53
C VAL A 167 12.20 -13.79 -0.87
N VAL A 168 11.94 -12.49 -0.75
CA VAL A 168 10.72 -11.94 -0.15
C VAL A 168 10.01 -11.02 -1.14
N ASN A 169 8.69 -11.04 -1.16
CA ASN A 169 7.85 -10.08 -1.85
C ASN A 169 7.42 -9.00 -0.84
N CYS A 170 8.12 -7.87 -0.86
CA CYS A 170 7.91 -6.76 0.06
C CYS A 170 7.67 -5.44 -0.68
N PRO A 171 6.48 -5.21 -1.26
CA PRO A 171 6.20 -3.99 -1.98
C PRO A 171 6.12 -2.77 -1.04
N VAL A 172 6.87 -1.73 -1.38
CA VAL A 172 6.77 -0.40 -0.74
C VAL A 172 5.39 0.17 -1.00
N VAL A 173 4.72 0.57 0.08
CA VAL A 173 3.38 1.17 0.04
C VAL A 173 3.40 2.65 0.43
N PHE A 174 4.42 3.10 1.16
CA PHE A 174 4.56 4.51 1.52
C PHE A 174 6.02 4.91 1.69
N PHE A 175 6.35 6.08 1.15
CA PHE A 175 7.58 6.78 1.44
C PHE A 175 7.30 8.29 1.40
N ALA A 176 7.68 9.04 2.43
CA ALA A 176 7.34 10.46 2.53
C ALA A 176 7.85 11.30 1.33
N GLY A 177 8.91 10.85 0.64
CA GLY A 177 9.42 11.52 -0.56
C GLY A 177 8.73 11.14 -1.87
N ALA A 178 8.01 10.02 -1.92
CA ALA A 178 7.43 9.45 -3.14
C ALA A 178 5.91 9.22 -3.07
N GLY A 179 5.30 9.45 -1.91
CA GLY A 179 3.86 9.37 -1.68
C GLY A 179 3.38 8.05 -1.10
N LEU A 180 2.05 7.90 -1.08
CA LEU A 180 1.32 6.70 -0.65
C LEU A 180 0.83 5.95 -1.88
N LEU A 181 0.83 4.61 -1.83
CA LEU A 181 0.26 3.77 -2.88
C LEU A 181 -1.19 4.16 -3.12
N PRO A 182 -1.61 4.46 -4.37
CA PRO A 182 -2.97 4.89 -4.66
C PRO A 182 -4.02 3.91 -4.11
N GLY A 183 -4.95 4.42 -3.29
CA GLY A 183 -6.01 3.65 -2.65
C GLY A 183 -5.62 2.98 -1.32
N ALA A 184 -4.34 3.00 -0.93
CA ALA A 184 -3.94 2.55 0.40
C ALA A 184 -4.40 3.53 1.48
N VAL A 185 -4.64 3.00 2.68
CA VAL A 185 -4.96 3.79 3.87
C VAL A 185 -4.10 3.25 5.01
N ILE A 186 -3.31 4.12 5.63
CA ILE A 186 -2.54 3.79 6.82
C ILE A 186 -3.42 4.04 8.04
N ARG A 187 -3.54 3.02 8.89
CA ARG A 187 -4.29 3.09 10.15
C ARG A 187 -3.37 2.64 11.28
N ASN A 188 -3.52 3.27 12.44
CA ASN A 188 -2.88 2.79 13.65
C ASN A 188 -3.53 1.46 14.04
N ALA A 189 -2.72 0.50 14.46
CA ALA A 189 -3.24 -0.73 15.05
C ALA A 189 -4.12 -0.39 16.26
N PRO A 190 -5.26 -1.09 16.46
CA PRO A 190 -6.09 -0.89 17.65
C PRO A 190 -5.24 -1.05 18.92
N GLY A 191 -5.14 0.01 19.73
CA GLY A 191 -4.38 0.00 21.00
C GLY A 191 -2.93 0.50 20.92
N ALA A 192 -2.42 0.92 19.76
CA ALA A 192 -1.20 1.70 19.69
C ALA A 192 -1.48 3.12 20.24
N ALA A 193 -0.89 3.45 21.40
CA ALA A 193 -1.00 4.78 21.98
C ALA A 193 -0.38 5.85 21.04
N GLN A 194 -1.00 7.03 21.01
CA GLN A 194 -0.54 8.21 20.26
C GLN A 194 0.75 8.78 20.83
#